data_AF-A0A8S3Y8V1-F1
#
_entry.id   AF-A0A8S3Y8V1-F1
#
_cell.length_a   1.000
_cell.length_b   1.000
_cell.length_c   1.000
_cell.angle_alpha   90.00
_cell.angle_beta   90.00
_cell.angle_gamma   90.00
#
_symmetry.space_group_name_H-M   'P 1'
#
loop_
_entity.id
_entity.type
_entity.pdbx_description
1 polymer ?
#
loop_
_entity_poly.entity_id
_entity_poly.type
_entity_poly.pdbx_seq_one_letter_code
_entity_poly.pdbx_strand_id
1 'polypeptide(L)'
;MGELRKAISFTVFCGRSGLNLKEYAISPFKRSLVIPAPLPSLGFKRGAHTQDITRNIKHISNDKIKLSVDPKTMKLNKPLSRPMCIMLSWLLSKPKHVMKYASLYLEQGFDVISVSCTPWQLMRPTNGVKVVARDLIRFMAENGNKFVVHGFSVGGYVWSEGLVYAVNNKELYMPVLERVEAQVWDSVADITAVTVGVPSAIFPKNKFLRNAMNSFLELYLRVFSSVTAQYRRASDTYYCTPCRAPALFLLSASDPVGARPNIQNAHDTWMQMGIKCTWKCWDNSPHVLHYMHHPEEYTELLLTHLRENTSSVRERFLKQAREREYEEKRAVA
;
A
#
# COMPACT_ATOMS: atom_id res chain seq x y z
N MET A 1 49.05 -7.53 -17.93
CA MET A 1 47.73 -7.43 -18.61
C MET A 1 46.83 -8.52 -18.06
N GLY A 2 45.62 -8.17 -17.60
CA GLY A 2 44.49 -9.10 -17.50
C GLY A 2 44.16 -9.70 -16.12
N GLU A 3 43.67 -8.87 -15.21
CA GLU A 3 42.76 -9.27 -14.13
C GLU A 3 41.46 -9.88 -14.68
N LEU A 4 40.92 -10.99 -14.12
CA LEU A 4 39.47 -11.11 -13.88
C LEU A 4 39.04 -12.25 -12.92
N ARG A 5 38.67 -11.81 -11.71
CA ARG A 5 37.44 -12.08 -10.94
C ARG A 5 37.00 -13.52 -10.58
N LYS A 6 37.02 -13.72 -9.26
CA LYS A 6 36.21 -14.62 -8.42
C LYS A 6 34.71 -14.57 -8.78
N ALA A 7 34.09 -15.74 -8.89
CA ALA A 7 32.64 -15.94 -8.77
C ALA A 7 32.35 -16.60 -7.42
N ILE A 8 31.63 -15.91 -6.53
CA ILE A 8 31.08 -16.46 -5.29
C ILE A 8 29.68 -16.96 -5.61
N SER A 9 29.52 -18.29 -5.56
CA SER A 9 28.23 -18.97 -5.66
C SER A 9 27.48 -18.83 -4.33
N PHE A 10 26.30 -18.20 -4.33
CA PHE A 10 25.35 -18.28 -3.23
C PHE A 10 24.35 -19.40 -3.53
N THR A 11 24.59 -20.57 -2.95
CA THR A 11 23.63 -21.68 -2.94
C THR A 11 22.67 -21.46 -1.77
N VAL A 12 21.41 -21.14 -2.07
CA VAL A 12 20.32 -21.13 -1.07
C VAL A 12 19.76 -22.54 -0.98
N PHE A 13 20.07 -23.22 0.14
CA PHE A 13 19.40 -24.44 0.56
C PHE A 13 18.00 -24.09 1.06
N CYS A 14 16.96 -24.44 0.30
CA CYS A 14 15.57 -24.41 0.79
C CYS A 14 15.18 -25.84 1.18
N GLY A 15 15.37 -26.17 2.46
CA GLY A 15 14.88 -27.40 3.06
C GLY A 15 13.37 -27.35 3.20
N ARG A 16 12.68 -28.25 2.50
CA ARG A 16 11.28 -28.59 2.77
C ARG A 16 11.24 -29.52 3.98
N SER A 17 10.66 -29.07 5.08
CA SER A 17 10.17 -29.94 6.14
C SER A 17 8.71 -29.61 6.40
N GLY A 18 7.84 -30.57 6.07
CA GLY A 18 6.44 -30.53 6.47
C GLY A 18 6.32 -30.79 7.97
N LEU A 19 5.46 -30.02 8.64
CA LEU A 19 5.05 -30.29 10.01
C LEU A 19 3.55 -30.03 10.19
N ASN A 20 2.97 -30.96 10.94
CA ASN A 20 1.57 -31.15 11.31
C ASN A 20 1.00 -29.94 12.04
N LEU A 21 -0.18 -29.44 11.63
CA LEU A 21 -0.98 -28.49 12.42
C LEU A 21 -1.98 -29.26 13.29
N LYS A 22 -1.66 -29.41 14.58
CA LYS A 22 -2.65 -29.51 15.64
C LYS A 22 -2.18 -28.67 16.83
N GLU A 23 -3.16 -27.96 17.40
CA GLU A 23 -3.14 -27.31 18.71
C GLU A 23 -2.20 -26.10 18.88
N TYR A 24 -2.78 -24.90 18.82
CA TYR A 24 -2.60 -23.89 19.87
C TYR A 24 -3.87 -23.02 19.93
N ALA A 25 -4.75 -23.39 20.86
CA ALA A 25 -5.79 -22.53 21.37
C ALA A 25 -5.50 -22.26 22.86
N ILE A 26 -5.88 -21.05 23.29
CA ILE A 26 -6.11 -20.58 24.67
C ILE A 26 -4.94 -19.83 25.36
N SER A 27 -5.13 -18.51 25.50
CA SER A 27 -5.14 -17.82 26.80
C SER A 27 -5.70 -16.39 26.65
N PRO A 28 -6.68 -15.94 27.47
CA PRO A 28 -7.27 -14.61 27.40
C PRO A 28 -6.64 -13.67 28.44
N PHE A 29 -6.06 -12.55 28.00
CA PHE A 29 -5.78 -11.42 28.89
C PHE A 29 -6.89 -10.37 28.79
N LYS A 30 -7.77 -10.36 29.79
CA LYS A 30 -8.68 -9.23 30.07
C LYS A 30 -7.83 -8.03 30.50
N ARG A 31 -7.71 -7.02 29.64
CA ARG A 31 -7.46 -5.64 30.09
C ARG A 31 -8.73 -4.83 29.82
N SER A 32 -9.17 -4.13 30.86
CA SER A 32 -10.32 -3.24 30.83
C SER A 32 -10.10 -2.16 29.76
N LEU A 33 -10.87 -2.23 28.68
CA LEU A 33 -10.92 -1.20 27.64
C LEU A 33 -11.80 -0.06 28.16
N VAL A 34 -11.18 0.99 28.69
CA VAL A 34 -11.83 2.30 28.77
C VAL A 34 -11.78 2.87 27.36
N ILE A 35 -12.89 2.71 26.64
CA ILE A 35 -13.08 3.28 25.30
C ILE A 35 -13.26 4.79 25.48
N PRO A 36 -12.38 5.66 24.96
CA PRO A 36 -12.71 7.08 24.86
C PRO A 36 -13.81 7.21 23.81
N ALA A 37 -14.90 7.89 24.15
CA ALA A 37 -16.02 8.14 23.25
C ALA A 37 -15.53 8.68 21.88
N PRO A 38 -16.21 8.32 20.77
CA PRO A 38 -15.87 8.84 19.46
C PRO A 38 -15.93 10.37 19.48
N LEU A 39 -14.85 10.98 19.00
CA LEU A 39 -14.71 12.42 18.87
C LEU A 39 -15.87 13.00 18.06
N PRO A 40 -16.46 14.13 18.47
CA PRO A 40 -17.43 14.83 17.64
C PRO A 40 -16.74 15.18 16.31
N SER A 41 -17.37 14.78 15.21
CA SER A 41 -16.93 15.07 13.85
C SER A 41 -16.79 16.59 13.70
N LEU A 42 -15.56 17.10 13.77
CA LEU A 42 -15.30 18.50 13.41
C LEU A 42 -15.73 18.69 11.96
N GLY A 43 -16.69 19.60 11.77
CA GLY A 43 -17.45 19.77 10.54
C GLY A 43 -16.61 19.80 9.27
N PHE A 44 -17.19 19.21 8.23
CA PHE A 44 -16.78 19.36 6.83
C PHE A 44 -16.46 20.82 6.53
N LYS A 45 -15.17 21.17 6.39
CA LYS A 45 -14.73 22.45 5.83
C LYS A 45 -13.63 22.23 4.80
N ARG A 46 -13.99 22.63 3.56
CA ARG A 46 -13.22 22.74 2.30
C ARG A 46 -13.04 21.45 1.49
N GLY A 47 -13.58 21.46 0.27
CA GLY A 47 -13.46 20.35 -0.68
C GLY A 47 -12.01 20.15 -1.09
N ALA A 48 -11.52 18.92 -0.94
CA ALA A 48 -10.17 18.56 -1.32
C ALA A 48 -9.88 18.92 -2.79
N HIS A 49 -8.73 19.52 -3.03
CA HIS A 49 -8.25 19.88 -4.35
C HIS A 49 -7.42 18.72 -4.91
N THR A 50 -7.70 18.32 -6.15
CA THR A 50 -6.90 17.33 -6.88
C THR A 50 -6.14 18.02 -8.00
N GLN A 51 -4.84 17.73 -8.09
CA GLN A 51 -3.98 18.21 -9.15
C GLN A 51 -3.18 17.05 -9.76
N ASP A 52 -3.09 17.01 -11.08
CA ASP A 52 -2.20 16.09 -11.78
C ASP A 52 -0.75 16.57 -11.68
N ILE A 53 0.13 15.71 -11.18
CA ILE A 53 1.59 15.92 -11.15
C ILE A 53 2.20 15.31 -12.42
N THR A 54 1.84 14.07 -12.70
CA THR A 54 2.09 13.41 -13.98
C THR A 54 0.80 12.70 -14.43
N ARG A 55 0.85 12.02 -15.58
CA ARG A 55 -0.30 11.20 -16.04
C ARG A 55 -0.70 10.10 -15.04
N ASN A 56 0.23 9.63 -14.19
CA ASN A 56 0.04 8.51 -13.27
C ASN A 56 0.05 8.94 -11.80
N ILE A 57 0.48 10.17 -11.48
CA ILE A 57 0.63 10.66 -10.11
C ILE A 57 -0.22 11.92 -9.96
N LYS A 58 -1.12 11.91 -8.98
CA LYS A 58 -1.96 13.05 -8.61
C LYS A 58 -1.69 13.44 -7.16
N HIS A 59 -1.67 14.73 -6.89
CA HIS A 59 -1.66 15.28 -5.53
C HIS A 59 -3.09 15.65 -5.13
N ILE A 60 -3.48 15.28 -3.92
CA ILE A 60 -4.76 15.61 -3.32
C ILE A 60 -4.48 16.26 -1.97
N SER A 61 -5.02 17.46 -1.76
CA SER A 61 -4.82 18.21 -0.52
C SER A 61 -6.05 19.04 -0.13
N ASN A 62 -6.18 19.35 1.15
CA ASN A 62 -7.16 20.31 1.65
C ASN A 62 -6.78 21.76 1.29
N ASP A 63 -5.51 22.00 0.93
CA ASP A 63 -5.00 23.30 0.58
C ASP A 63 -4.97 23.49 -0.95
N LYS A 64 -5.37 24.67 -1.42
CA LYS A 64 -5.29 25.01 -2.84
C LYS A 64 -3.86 25.38 -3.19
N ILE A 65 -3.05 24.39 -3.56
CA ILE A 65 -1.66 24.55 -3.96
C ILE A 65 -1.57 24.32 -5.47
N LYS A 66 -0.85 25.21 -6.17
CA LYS A 66 -0.47 25.01 -7.58
C LYS A 66 0.96 24.51 -7.63
N LEU A 67 1.11 23.23 -7.98
CA LEU A 67 2.38 22.53 -8.11
C LEU A 67 2.81 22.42 -9.58
N SER A 68 4.10 22.33 -9.82
CA SER A 68 4.66 21.88 -11.10
C SER A 68 5.85 20.98 -10.80
N VAL A 69 6.05 19.95 -11.62
CA VAL A 69 7.12 18.97 -11.45
C VAL A 69 8.14 19.11 -12.57
N ASP A 70 9.42 19.02 -12.22
CA ASP A 70 10.47 18.80 -13.21
C ASP A 70 10.37 17.35 -13.73
N PRO A 71 10.12 17.13 -15.03
CA PRO A 71 9.90 15.79 -15.58
C PRO A 71 11.15 14.88 -15.53
N LYS A 72 12.36 15.44 -15.35
CA LYS A 72 13.59 14.64 -15.25
C LYS A 72 13.86 14.18 -13.83
N THR A 73 13.76 15.09 -12.88
CA THR A 73 14.10 14.85 -11.46
C THR A 73 12.91 14.38 -10.63
N MET A 74 11.68 14.66 -11.06
CA MET A 74 10.44 14.52 -10.30
C MET A 74 10.32 15.49 -9.11
N LYS A 75 11.17 16.51 -9.03
CA LYS A 75 11.12 17.53 -7.97
C LYS A 75 10.02 18.56 -8.20
N LEU A 76 9.28 18.89 -7.15
CA LEU A 76 8.25 19.93 -7.18
C LEU A 76 8.86 21.33 -7.04
N ASN A 77 8.22 22.31 -7.68
CA ASN A 77 8.58 23.72 -7.56
C ASN A 77 8.32 24.33 -6.18
N LYS A 78 7.51 23.66 -5.35
CA LYS A 78 7.18 24.08 -3.99
C LYS A 78 7.35 22.90 -3.04
N PRO A 79 7.90 23.12 -1.84
CA PRO A 79 8.06 22.05 -0.86
C PRO A 79 6.69 21.60 -0.32
N LEU A 80 6.56 20.29 -0.10
CA LEU A 80 5.43 19.71 0.63
C LEU A 80 5.87 19.44 2.07
N SER A 81 5.29 20.18 3.01
CA SER A 81 5.66 20.14 4.44
C SER A 81 4.84 19.13 5.25
N ARG A 82 3.70 18.68 4.71
CA ARG A 82 2.81 17.70 5.36
C ARG A 82 3.32 16.28 5.12
N PRO A 83 3.08 15.35 6.07
CA PRO A 83 3.30 13.93 5.79
C PRO A 83 2.42 13.49 4.61
N MET A 84 2.87 12.51 3.84
CA MET A 84 2.17 12.09 2.62
C MET A 84 1.69 10.65 2.68
N CYS A 85 0.43 10.41 2.30
CA CYS A 85 -0.06 9.08 1.99
C CYS A 85 0.21 8.78 0.51
N ILE A 86 1.09 7.82 0.24
CA ILE A 86 1.29 7.23 -1.08
C ILE A 86 0.18 6.20 -1.31
N MET A 87 -0.87 6.62 -2.03
CA MET A 87 -2.05 5.80 -2.28
C MET A 87 -1.96 5.12 -3.65
N LEU A 88 -1.61 3.84 -3.65
CA LEU A 88 -1.46 3.04 -4.87
C LEU A 88 -2.82 2.42 -5.23
N SER A 89 -3.48 3.02 -6.21
CA SER A 89 -4.86 2.70 -6.57
C SER A 89 -4.97 1.34 -7.28
N TRP A 90 -6.15 0.73 -7.19
CA TRP A 90 -6.51 -0.47 -7.94
C TRP A 90 -6.79 -0.18 -9.42
N LEU A 91 -6.89 -1.23 -10.25
CA LEU A 91 -7.19 -1.08 -11.67
C LEU A 91 -8.55 -0.40 -11.90
N LEU A 92 -8.57 0.55 -12.84
CA LEU A 92 -9.78 1.26 -13.27
C LEU A 92 -10.50 2.04 -12.16
N SER A 93 -9.79 2.38 -11.08
CA SER A 93 -10.29 3.22 -10.00
C SER A 93 -10.81 4.56 -10.55
N LYS A 94 -12.04 4.95 -10.18
CA LYS A 94 -12.57 6.28 -10.53
C LYS A 94 -12.14 7.31 -9.48
N PRO A 95 -11.87 8.58 -9.85
CA PRO A 95 -11.46 9.62 -8.90
C PRO A 95 -12.35 9.74 -7.67
N LYS A 96 -13.68 9.64 -7.85
CA LYS A 96 -14.65 9.69 -6.75
C LYS A 96 -14.49 8.58 -5.71
N HIS A 97 -13.99 7.41 -6.11
CA HIS A 97 -13.77 6.29 -5.19
C HIS A 97 -12.47 6.47 -4.44
N VAL A 98 -11.39 6.84 -5.14
CA VAL A 98 -10.10 7.18 -4.53
C VAL A 98 -10.27 8.28 -3.49
N MET A 99 -11.07 9.32 -3.80
CA MET A 99 -11.32 10.43 -2.88
C MET A 99 -11.89 9.98 -1.54
N LYS A 100 -12.74 8.94 -1.50
CA LYS A 100 -13.30 8.44 -0.23
C LYS A 100 -12.22 7.90 0.71
N TYR A 101 -11.21 7.21 0.16
CA TYR A 101 -10.07 6.74 0.95
C TYR A 101 -9.10 7.88 1.24
N ALA A 102 -8.88 8.79 0.28
CA ALA A 102 -8.01 9.95 0.48
C ALA A 102 -8.52 10.82 1.65
N SER A 103 -9.83 11.01 1.78
CA SER A 103 -10.45 11.77 2.88
C SER A 103 -10.02 11.28 4.26
N LEU A 104 -9.90 9.95 4.47
CA LEU A 104 -9.44 9.38 5.73
C LEU A 104 -8.06 9.93 6.14
N TYR A 105 -7.16 10.09 5.16
CA TYR A 105 -5.81 10.63 5.38
C TYR A 105 -5.78 12.15 5.48
N LEU A 106 -6.56 12.85 4.64
CA LEU A 106 -6.69 14.31 4.67
C LEU A 106 -7.18 14.80 6.04
N GLU A 107 -8.12 14.08 6.65
CA GLU A 107 -8.62 14.37 8.01
C GLU A 107 -7.52 14.22 9.07
N GLN A 108 -6.67 13.20 8.92
CA GLN A 108 -5.48 13.02 9.78
C GLN A 108 -4.35 14.00 9.46
N GLY A 109 -4.51 14.80 8.40
CA GLY A 109 -3.64 15.91 8.08
C GLY A 109 -2.50 15.55 7.13
N PHE A 110 -2.61 14.43 6.43
CA PHE A 110 -1.74 14.09 5.33
C PHE A 110 -2.14 14.86 4.06
N ASP A 111 -1.20 15.04 3.15
CA ASP A 111 -1.52 15.14 1.73
C ASP A 111 -1.55 13.72 1.13
N VAL A 112 -2.30 13.52 0.05
CA VAL A 112 -2.39 12.20 -0.61
C VAL A 112 -1.77 12.28 -2.01
N ILE A 113 -0.81 11.39 -2.26
CA ILE A 113 -0.21 11.14 -3.56
C ILE A 113 -0.89 9.89 -4.14
N SER A 114 -1.90 10.12 -4.96
CA SER A 114 -2.64 9.05 -5.64
C SER A 114 -1.86 8.60 -6.87
N VAL A 115 -1.43 7.34 -6.87
CA VAL A 115 -0.70 6.70 -7.96
C VAL A 115 -1.62 5.71 -8.66
N SER A 116 -1.76 5.82 -9.98
CA SER A 116 -2.56 4.92 -10.80
C SER A 116 -1.71 4.21 -11.83
N CYS A 117 -2.08 2.97 -12.14
CA CYS A 117 -1.49 2.18 -13.22
C CYS A 117 -2.62 1.66 -14.11
N THR A 118 -2.52 1.87 -15.43
CA THR A 118 -3.52 1.35 -16.36
C THR A 118 -3.29 -0.14 -16.64
N PRO A 119 -4.31 -0.92 -17.04
CA PRO A 119 -4.12 -2.30 -17.45
C PRO A 119 -3.05 -2.47 -18.53
N TRP A 120 -2.97 -1.52 -19.47
CA TRP A 120 -1.97 -1.53 -20.54
C TRP A 120 -0.54 -1.25 -20.06
N GLN A 121 -0.38 -0.44 -19.01
CA GLN A 121 0.92 -0.25 -18.36
C GLN A 121 1.30 -1.48 -17.53
N LEU A 122 0.33 -2.11 -16.86
CA LEU A 122 0.54 -3.35 -16.12
C LEU A 122 1.04 -4.46 -17.04
N MET A 123 0.39 -4.66 -18.20
CA MET A 123 0.77 -5.66 -19.21
C MET A 123 2.07 -5.36 -19.97
N ARG A 124 2.77 -4.24 -19.71
CA ARG A 124 4.03 -3.93 -20.40
C ARG A 124 5.07 -3.50 -19.38
N PRO A 125 5.70 -4.44 -18.64
CA PRO A 125 6.52 -4.09 -17.49
C PRO A 125 7.57 -3.01 -17.76
N THR A 126 8.41 -3.21 -18.78
CA THR A 126 9.55 -2.33 -19.11
C THR A 126 9.15 -0.89 -19.41
N ASN A 127 8.10 -0.69 -20.22
CA ASN A 127 7.68 0.64 -20.71
C ASN A 127 6.39 1.15 -20.04
N GLY A 128 5.89 0.40 -19.06
CA GLY A 128 4.63 0.62 -18.39
C GLY A 128 4.84 0.71 -16.88
N VAL A 129 4.51 -0.36 -16.15
CA VAL A 129 4.51 -0.33 -14.68
C VAL A 129 5.86 0.04 -14.06
N LYS A 130 7.00 -0.37 -14.64
CA LYS A 130 8.34 0.00 -14.15
C LYS A 130 8.61 1.49 -14.28
N VAL A 131 8.07 2.12 -15.33
CA VAL A 131 8.16 3.57 -15.50
C VAL A 131 7.34 4.27 -14.41
N VAL A 132 6.11 3.82 -14.16
CA VAL A 132 5.25 4.37 -13.09
C VAL A 132 5.92 4.24 -11.72
N ALA A 133 6.45 3.06 -11.42
CA ALA A 133 7.08 2.77 -10.14
C ALA A 133 8.40 3.53 -9.95
N ARG A 134 9.23 3.64 -10.99
CA ARG A 134 10.44 4.48 -10.99
C ARG A 134 10.10 5.93 -10.72
N ASP A 135 9.12 6.48 -11.42
CA ASP A 135 8.73 7.89 -11.28
C ASP A 135 8.19 8.15 -9.87
N LEU A 136 7.47 7.20 -9.27
CA LEU A 136 7.06 7.25 -7.86
C LEU A 136 8.26 7.31 -6.90
N ILE A 137 9.22 6.39 -7.03
CA ILE A 137 10.39 6.38 -6.12
C ILE A 137 11.22 7.65 -6.25
N ARG A 138 11.41 8.16 -7.47
CA ARG A 138 12.07 9.46 -7.71
C ARG A 138 11.28 10.62 -7.11
N PHE A 139 9.96 10.63 -7.27
CA PHE A 139 9.11 11.63 -6.65
C PHE A 139 9.24 11.60 -5.13
N MET A 140 9.20 10.43 -4.50
CA MET A 140 9.39 10.30 -3.05
C MET A 140 10.80 10.75 -2.64
N ALA A 141 11.83 10.46 -3.43
CA ALA A 141 13.21 10.89 -3.15
C ALA A 141 13.30 12.42 -3.03
N GLU A 142 12.75 13.14 -4.00
CA GLU A 142 12.88 14.60 -4.10
C GLU A 142 11.83 15.38 -3.30
N ASN A 143 10.75 14.74 -2.84
CA ASN A 143 9.61 15.44 -2.24
C ASN A 143 9.09 14.77 -0.97
N GLY A 144 8.73 15.60 0.01
CA GLY A 144 8.24 15.16 1.32
C GLY A 144 9.32 14.49 2.17
N ASN A 145 8.97 14.16 3.41
CA ASN A 145 9.92 13.64 4.39
C ASN A 145 9.40 12.44 5.21
N LYS A 146 8.08 12.24 5.26
CA LYS A 146 7.42 11.17 6.01
C LYS A 146 6.30 10.60 5.16
N PHE A 147 6.28 9.28 4.99
CA PHE A 147 5.34 8.59 4.13
C PHE A 147 4.53 7.54 4.87
N VAL A 148 3.29 7.38 4.46
CA VAL A 148 2.49 6.17 4.68
C VAL A 148 2.18 5.59 3.32
N VAL A 149 2.33 4.29 3.14
CA VAL A 149 1.92 3.61 1.90
C VAL A 149 0.57 2.97 2.13
N HIS A 150 -0.39 3.22 1.24
CA HIS A 150 -1.66 2.49 1.21
C HIS A 150 -1.84 1.90 -0.18
N GLY A 151 -1.66 0.58 -0.30
CA GLY A 151 -1.80 -0.12 -1.56
C GLY A 151 -3.06 -0.96 -1.65
N PHE A 152 -3.75 -0.84 -2.77
CA PHE A 152 -4.97 -1.57 -3.08
C PHE A 152 -4.72 -2.54 -4.24
N SER A 153 -5.09 -3.81 -4.10
CA SER A 153 -5.07 -4.76 -5.22
C SER A 153 -3.70 -4.76 -5.95
N VAL A 154 -3.70 -4.53 -7.27
CA VAL A 154 -2.48 -4.41 -8.11
C VAL A 154 -1.55 -3.27 -7.69
N GLY A 155 -1.99 -2.35 -6.84
CA GLY A 155 -1.14 -1.33 -6.23
C GLY A 155 0.03 -1.95 -5.47
N GLY A 156 -0.14 -3.15 -4.91
CA GLY A 156 0.94 -3.96 -4.36
C GLY A 156 2.04 -4.21 -5.39
N TYR A 157 1.68 -4.62 -6.61
CA TYR A 157 2.66 -4.86 -7.66
C TYR A 157 3.38 -3.58 -8.15
N VAL A 158 2.68 -2.43 -8.22
CA VAL A 158 3.31 -1.14 -8.53
C VAL A 158 4.37 -0.79 -7.46
N TRP A 159 4.04 -1.00 -6.18
CA TRP A 159 4.99 -0.83 -5.09
C TRP A 159 6.17 -1.78 -5.22
N SER A 160 5.93 -3.06 -5.50
CA SER A 160 6.97 -4.07 -5.67
C SER A 160 8.00 -3.70 -6.74
N GLU A 161 7.55 -3.19 -7.89
CA GLU A 161 8.46 -2.70 -8.93
C GLU A 161 9.26 -1.47 -8.46
N GLY A 162 8.66 -0.64 -7.60
CA GLY A 162 9.35 0.48 -6.94
C GLY A 162 10.43 -0.01 -5.98
N LEU A 163 10.13 -1.03 -5.18
CA LEU A 163 11.09 -1.69 -4.30
C LEU A 163 12.25 -2.32 -5.11
N VAL A 164 11.96 -2.99 -6.23
CA VAL A 164 12.98 -3.51 -7.15
C VAL A 164 13.87 -2.38 -7.66
N TYR A 165 13.28 -1.25 -8.07
CA TYR A 165 14.03 -0.08 -8.53
C TYR A 165 14.93 0.50 -7.42
N ALA A 166 14.41 0.61 -6.19
CA ALA A 166 15.16 1.10 -5.05
C ALA A 166 16.33 0.17 -4.69
N VAL A 167 16.10 -1.15 -4.65
CA VAL A 167 17.13 -2.16 -4.36
C VAL A 167 18.23 -2.21 -5.42
N ASN A 168 17.92 -1.89 -6.68
CA ASN A 168 18.94 -1.81 -7.73
C ASN A 168 19.76 -0.51 -7.68
N ASN A 169 19.34 0.49 -6.89
CA ASN A 169 19.99 1.80 -6.77
C ASN A 169 20.06 2.21 -5.29
N LYS A 170 20.60 1.31 -4.45
CA LYS A 170 20.45 1.35 -2.99
C LYS A 170 20.88 2.67 -2.35
N GLU A 171 22.03 3.19 -2.77
CA GLU A 171 22.61 4.43 -2.22
C GLU A 171 21.65 5.62 -2.36
N LEU A 172 20.87 5.66 -3.44
CA LEU A 172 19.95 6.76 -3.71
C LEU A 172 18.59 6.56 -3.03
N TYR A 173 18.09 5.32 -2.96
CA TYR A 173 16.67 5.09 -2.66
C TYR A 173 16.37 4.24 -1.43
N MET A 174 17.35 3.60 -0.78
CA MET A 174 17.10 3.01 0.54
C MET A 174 16.69 4.06 1.59
N PRO A 175 17.31 5.26 1.64
CA PRO A 175 16.85 6.33 2.54
C PRO A 175 15.41 6.80 2.28
N VAL A 176 14.89 6.57 1.07
CA VAL A 176 13.49 6.86 0.74
C VAL A 176 12.55 5.89 1.43
N LEU A 177 12.91 4.60 1.46
CA LEU A 177 12.11 3.56 2.11
C LEU A 177 12.14 3.72 3.64
N GLU A 178 13.25 4.20 4.21
CA GLU A 178 13.37 4.51 5.64
C GLU A 178 12.45 5.65 6.11
N ARG A 179 12.02 6.52 5.19
CA ARG A 179 11.02 7.57 5.47
C ARG A 179 9.58 7.05 5.48
N VAL A 180 9.34 5.78 5.16
CA VAL A 180 8.02 5.16 5.29
C VAL A 180 7.81 4.78 6.75
N GLU A 181 6.79 5.36 7.39
CA GLU A 181 6.48 5.13 8.80
C GLU A 181 5.43 4.04 9.00
N ALA A 182 4.57 3.79 8.01
CA ALA A 182 3.52 2.78 8.06
C ALA A 182 3.10 2.30 6.67
N GLN A 183 2.57 1.09 6.59
CA GLN A 183 2.05 0.46 5.37
C GLN A 183 0.65 -0.10 5.60
N VAL A 184 -0.25 0.06 4.63
CA VAL A 184 -1.60 -0.50 4.64
C VAL A 184 -1.82 -1.24 3.32
N TRP A 185 -2.22 -2.50 3.40
CA TRP A 185 -2.45 -3.37 2.25
C TRP A 185 -3.89 -3.83 2.24
N ASP A 186 -4.68 -3.30 1.32
CA ASP A 186 -6.11 -3.54 1.19
C ASP A 186 -6.38 -4.41 -0.05
N SER A 187 -6.87 -5.63 0.17
CA SER A 187 -7.16 -6.57 -0.91
C SER A 187 -5.95 -6.79 -1.85
N VAL A 188 -4.72 -6.75 -1.31
CA VAL A 188 -3.50 -6.81 -2.14
C VAL A 188 -3.49 -8.07 -3.00
N ALA A 189 -3.19 -7.91 -4.28
CA ALA A 189 -3.23 -9.00 -5.26
C ALA A 189 -1.81 -9.36 -5.70
N ASP A 190 -1.45 -10.62 -5.53
CA ASP A 190 -0.27 -11.18 -6.18
C ASP A 190 -0.54 -11.29 -7.69
N ILE A 191 0.48 -11.08 -8.52
CA ILE A 191 0.38 -11.17 -9.99
C ILE A 191 -0.03 -12.58 -10.45
N THR A 192 0.28 -13.61 -9.65
CA THR A 192 -0.21 -14.98 -9.87
C THR A 192 -1.73 -15.10 -9.63
N ALA A 193 -2.27 -14.29 -8.72
CA ALA A 193 -3.71 -14.19 -8.47
C ALA A 193 -4.41 -13.29 -9.50
N VAL A 194 -3.69 -12.39 -10.20
CA VAL A 194 -4.25 -11.56 -11.26
C VAL A 194 -4.77 -12.39 -12.44
N THR A 195 -4.10 -13.49 -12.82
CA THR A 195 -4.56 -14.33 -13.94
C THR A 195 -5.82 -15.12 -13.64
N VAL A 196 -6.14 -15.35 -12.37
CA VAL A 196 -7.33 -16.13 -11.93
C VAL A 196 -8.45 -15.21 -11.42
N GLY A 197 -8.07 -14.14 -10.72
CA GLY A 197 -8.96 -13.22 -10.02
C GLY A 197 -9.51 -12.11 -10.92
N VAL A 198 -8.69 -11.52 -11.81
CA VAL A 198 -9.15 -10.43 -12.69
C VAL A 198 -10.26 -10.89 -13.64
N PRO A 199 -10.18 -12.09 -14.26
CA PRO A 199 -11.28 -12.56 -15.10
C PRO A 199 -12.56 -12.86 -14.34
N SER A 200 -12.45 -13.34 -13.11
CA SER A 200 -13.60 -13.55 -12.24
C SER A 200 -14.26 -12.23 -11.82
N ALA A 201 -13.48 -11.18 -11.61
CA ALA A 201 -13.96 -9.84 -11.26
C ALA A 201 -14.59 -9.08 -12.44
N ILE A 202 -14.03 -9.20 -13.64
CA ILE A 202 -14.53 -8.50 -14.84
C ILE A 202 -15.75 -9.22 -15.44
N PHE A 203 -15.76 -10.55 -15.42
CA PHE A 203 -16.84 -11.36 -15.99
C PHE A 203 -17.49 -12.28 -14.93
N PRO A 204 -18.14 -11.72 -13.89
CA PRO A 204 -18.70 -12.51 -12.79
C PRO A 204 -19.84 -13.43 -13.23
N LYS A 205 -20.55 -13.09 -14.31
CA LYS A 205 -21.70 -13.85 -14.83
C LYS A 205 -21.46 -14.51 -16.19
N ASN A 206 -20.32 -14.26 -16.85
CA ASN A 206 -20.03 -14.80 -18.18
C ASN A 206 -18.83 -15.76 -18.12
N LYS A 207 -19.13 -17.06 -17.96
CA LYS A 207 -18.13 -18.13 -17.82
C LYS A 207 -17.26 -18.28 -19.08
N PHE A 208 -17.83 -18.07 -20.27
CA PHE A 208 -17.09 -18.16 -21.53
C PHE A 208 -16.02 -17.08 -21.63
N LEU A 209 -16.40 -15.80 -21.42
CA LEU A 209 -15.44 -14.68 -21.47
C LEU A 209 -14.42 -14.74 -20.33
N ARG A 210 -14.81 -15.23 -19.14
CA ARG A 210 -13.88 -15.50 -18.05
C ARG A 210 -12.82 -16.52 -18.47
N ASN A 211 -13.25 -17.66 -19.01
CA ASN A 211 -12.34 -18.73 -19.44
C ASN A 211 -11.45 -18.26 -20.59
N ALA A 212 -11.99 -17.55 -21.58
CA ALA A 212 -11.21 -16.99 -22.68
C ALA A 212 -10.14 -16.00 -22.19
N MET A 213 -10.48 -15.13 -21.22
CA MET A 213 -9.50 -14.20 -20.66
C MET A 213 -8.48 -14.88 -19.74
N ASN A 214 -8.88 -15.90 -18.97
CA ASN A 214 -7.94 -16.77 -18.24
C ASN A 214 -6.93 -17.38 -19.20
N SER A 215 -7.41 -18.05 -20.26
CA SER A 215 -6.56 -18.68 -21.28
C SER A 215 -5.64 -17.68 -21.98
N PHE A 216 -6.14 -16.48 -22.29
CA PHE A 216 -5.32 -15.42 -22.87
C PHE A 216 -4.22 -14.95 -21.92
N LEU A 217 -4.54 -14.70 -20.64
CA LEU A 217 -3.57 -14.27 -19.65
C LEU A 217 -2.53 -15.36 -19.37
N GLU A 218 -2.95 -16.62 -19.27
CA GLU A 218 -2.05 -17.76 -19.13
C GLU A 218 -1.12 -17.92 -20.35
N LEU A 219 -1.67 -17.83 -21.57
CA LEU A 219 -0.88 -17.88 -22.79
C LEU A 219 0.11 -16.71 -22.86
N TYR A 220 -0.33 -15.51 -22.50
CA TYR A 220 0.52 -14.33 -22.44
C TYR A 220 1.68 -14.54 -21.47
N LEU A 221 1.42 -15.00 -20.24
CA LEU A 221 2.49 -15.27 -19.28
C LEU A 221 3.41 -16.42 -19.72
N ARG A 222 2.90 -17.41 -20.45
CA ARG A 222 3.70 -18.52 -20.96
C ARG A 222 4.60 -18.10 -22.12
N VAL A 223 4.07 -17.38 -23.10
CA VAL A 223 4.80 -16.94 -24.30
C VAL A 223 5.81 -15.85 -23.94
N PHE A 224 5.44 -14.90 -23.09
CA PHE A 224 6.31 -13.83 -22.64
C PHE A 224 6.99 -14.21 -21.32
N SER A 225 7.77 -15.29 -21.33
CA SER A 225 8.47 -15.80 -20.15
C SER A 225 9.38 -14.76 -19.47
N SER A 226 9.97 -13.85 -20.26
CA SER A 226 10.76 -12.72 -19.75
C SER A 226 9.93 -11.69 -18.99
N VAL A 227 8.65 -11.52 -19.34
CA VAL A 227 7.69 -10.67 -18.62
C VAL A 227 7.25 -11.38 -17.34
N THR A 228 6.97 -12.68 -17.41
CA THR A 228 6.65 -13.50 -16.23
C THR A 228 7.79 -13.52 -15.21
N ALA A 229 9.04 -13.60 -15.66
CA ALA A 229 10.20 -13.50 -14.77
C ALA A 229 10.28 -12.13 -14.06
N GLN A 230 9.89 -11.04 -14.73
CA GLN A 230 9.83 -9.72 -14.11
C GLN A 230 8.72 -9.64 -13.06
N TYR A 231 7.54 -10.17 -13.37
CA TYR A 231 6.43 -10.27 -12.42
C TYR A 231 6.80 -11.06 -11.17
N ARG A 232 7.44 -12.22 -11.34
CA ARG A 232 7.95 -13.04 -10.23
C ARG A 232 8.97 -12.28 -9.40
N ARG A 233 9.96 -11.64 -10.02
CA ARG A 233 10.97 -10.86 -9.30
C ARG A 233 10.35 -9.77 -8.44
N ALA A 234 9.35 -9.06 -8.94
CA ALA A 234 8.63 -8.06 -8.15
C ALA A 234 7.86 -8.71 -7.00
N SER A 235 7.14 -9.81 -7.26
CA SER A 235 6.43 -10.57 -6.21
C SER A 235 7.41 -11.07 -5.12
N ASP A 236 8.53 -11.66 -5.50
CA ASP A 236 9.58 -12.09 -4.57
C ASP A 236 10.11 -10.90 -3.75
N THR A 237 10.27 -9.72 -4.37
CA THR A 237 10.69 -8.50 -3.67
C THR A 237 9.62 -7.98 -2.70
N TYR A 238 8.34 -8.23 -2.98
CA TYR A 238 7.26 -7.93 -2.04
C TYR A 238 7.32 -8.83 -0.82
N TYR A 239 7.42 -10.15 -1.02
CA TYR A 239 7.56 -11.10 0.10
C TYR A 239 8.85 -10.82 0.90
N CYS A 240 9.95 -10.51 0.22
CA CYS A 240 11.23 -10.13 0.82
C CYS A 240 11.43 -8.61 0.87
N THR A 241 10.42 -7.87 1.36
CA THR A 241 10.40 -6.40 1.29
C THR A 241 11.61 -5.73 1.95
N PRO A 242 12.26 -4.76 1.28
CA PRO A 242 13.27 -3.90 1.90
C PRO A 242 12.66 -2.79 2.77
N CYS A 243 11.35 -2.50 2.63
CA CYS A 243 10.64 -1.53 3.46
C CYS A 243 10.23 -2.18 4.79
N ARG A 244 10.80 -1.71 5.91
CA ARG A 244 10.63 -2.31 7.25
C ARG A 244 9.57 -1.64 8.12
N ALA A 245 8.82 -0.69 7.56
CA ALA A 245 7.75 -0.01 8.26
C ALA A 245 6.64 -0.99 8.70
N PRO A 246 6.01 -0.80 9.87
CA PRO A 246 4.88 -1.60 10.31
C PRO A 246 3.76 -1.66 9.27
N ALA A 247 3.06 -2.79 9.19
CA ALA A 247 2.07 -3.05 8.16
C ALA A 247 0.69 -3.47 8.73
N LEU A 248 -0.38 -2.97 8.13
CA LEU A 248 -1.77 -3.40 8.36
C LEU A 248 -2.30 -4.08 7.09
N PHE A 249 -2.75 -5.33 7.20
CA PHE A 249 -3.37 -6.08 6.10
C PHE A 249 -4.90 -6.14 6.28
N LEU A 250 -5.64 -5.71 5.28
CA LEU A 250 -7.10 -5.66 5.25
C LEU A 250 -7.60 -6.56 4.13
N LEU A 251 -8.39 -7.58 4.46
CA LEU A 251 -8.80 -8.62 3.52
C LEU A 251 -10.18 -9.19 3.84
N SER A 252 -10.77 -9.92 2.88
CA SER A 252 -12.03 -10.64 3.06
C SER A 252 -11.87 -12.12 2.72
N ALA A 253 -12.48 -13.00 3.51
CA ALA A 253 -12.55 -14.42 3.20
C ALA A 253 -13.32 -14.70 1.89
N SER A 254 -14.23 -13.78 1.51
CA SER A 254 -15.01 -13.86 0.26
C SER A 254 -14.33 -13.21 -0.96
N ASP A 255 -13.15 -12.60 -0.83
CA ASP A 255 -12.44 -11.95 -1.94
C ASP A 255 -11.61 -12.97 -2.74
N PRO A 256 -12.01 -13.31 -3.99
CA PRO A 256 -11.27 -14.28 -4.80
C PRO A 256 -10.01 -13.69 -5.45
N VAL A 257 -9.86 -12.38 -5.48
CA VAL A 257 -8.74 -11.67 -6.12
C VAL A 257 -7.62 -11.44 -5.10
N GLY A 258 -7.96 -10.84 -3.96
CA GLY A 258 -7.10 -10.71 -2.79
C GLY A 258 -7.20 -11.95 -1.90
N ALA A 259 -6.94 -13.13 -2.46
CA ALA A 259 -7.20 -14.40 -1.79
C ALA A 259 -6.44 -14.52 -0.46
N ARG A 260 -7.16 -14.87 0.61
CA ARG A 260 -6.63 -14.99 1.98
C ARG A 260 -5.30 -15.73 2.08
N PRO A 261 -5.10 -16.91 1.46
CA PRO A 261 -3.83 -17.64 1.58
C PRO A 261 -2.61 -16.83 1.10
N ASN A 262 -2.77 -16.01 0.05
CA ASN A 262 -1.67 -15.23 -0.51
C ASN A 262 -1.31 -14.05 0.41
N ILE A 263 -2.33 -13.35 0.91
CA ILE A 263 -2.14 -12.23 1.85
C ILE A 263 -1.57 -12.75 3.17
N GLN A 264 -2.06 -13.89 3.66
CA GLN A 264 -1.54 -14.53 4.87
C GLN A 264 -0.07 -14.94 4.70
N ASN A 265 0.31 -15.51 3.55
CA ASN A 265 1.70 -15.85 3.28
C ASN A 265 2.62 -14.60 3.34
N ALA A 266 2.18 -13.47 2.77
CA ALA A 266 2.92 -12.22 2.83
C ALA A 266 3.05 -11.71 4.28
N HIS A 267 1.93 -11.67 5.01
CA HIS A 267 1.89 -11.30 6.42
C HIS A 267 2.87 -12.14 7.26
N ASP A 268 2.79 -13.46 7.15
CA ASP A 268 3.58 -14.38 7.96
C ASP A 268 5.07 -14.29 7.60
N THR A 269 5.41 -14.14 6.31
CA THR A 269 6.79 -13.88 5.86
C THR A 269 7.33 -12.58 6.46
N TRP A 270 6.54 -11.51 6.47
CA TRP A 270 6.95 -10.22 7.01
C TRP A 270 7.12 -10.26 8.53
N MET A 271 6.25 -10.98 9.25
CA MET A 271 6.44 -11.22 10.68
C MET A 271 7.73 -11.99 10.99
N GLN A 272 8.04 -13.05 10.21
CA GLN A 272 9.30 -13.79 10.34
C GLN A 272 10.53 -12.91 10.08
N MET A 273 10.38 -11.90 9.22
CA MET A 273 11.40 -10.87 8.95
C MET A 273 11.51 -9.80 10.05
N GLY A 274 10.74 -9.91 11.14
CA GLY A 274 10.71 -8.97 12.27
C GLY A 274 9.90 -7.70 12.03
N ILE A 275 9.08 -7.64 10.96
CA ILE A 275 8.22 -6.48 10.68
C ILE A 275 6.94 -6.60 11.51
N LYS A 276 6.59 -5.55 12.27
CA LYS A 276 5.32 -5.49 12.99
C LYS A 276 4.16 -5.50 12.00
N CYS A 277 3.40 -6.60 11.96
CA CYS A 277 2.24 -6.74 11.10
C CYS A 277 0.98 -6.95 11.95
N THR A 278 -0.12 -6.33 11.53
CA THR A 278 -1.46 -6.62 12.00
C THR A 278 -2.34 -6.93 10.79
N TRP A 279 -3.42 -7.68 11.01
CA TRP A 279 -4.36 -7.96 9.93
C TRP A 279 -5.81 -8.06 10.41
N LYS A 280 -6.74 -7.82 9.50
CA LYS A 280 -8.18 -8.06 9.67
C LYS A 280 -8.71 -8.79 8.45
N CYS A 281 -9.29 -9.96 8.69
CA CYS A 281 -10.03 -10.72 7.71
C CYS A 281 -11.53 -10.64 8.04
N TRP A 282 -12.33 -9.97 7.20
CA TRP A 282 -13.79 -10.01 7.30
C TRP A 282 -14.34 -11.28 6.66
N ASP A 283 -15.48 -11.77 7.13
CA ASP A 283 -16.15 -12.92 6.52
C ASP A 283 -16.62 -12.60 5.10
N ASN A 284 -17.16 -11.40 4.91
CA ASN A 284 -17.64 -10.96 3.62
C ASN A 284 -17.46 -9.46 3.39
N SER A 285 -16.82 -9.13 2.28
CA SER A 285 -16.87 -7.83 1.61
C SER A 285 -16.24 -7.95 0.21
N PRO A 286 -16.73 -7.20 -0.79
CA PRO A 286 -16.17 -7.28 -2.13
C PRO A 286 -14.72 -6.76 -2.18
N HIS A 287 -13.95 -7.25 -3.15
CA HIS A 287 -12.57 -6.83 -3.43
C HIS A 287 -12.41 -5.31 -3.39
N VAL A 288 -11.47 -4.80 -2.59
CA VAL A 288 -11.15 -3.37 -2.39
C VAL A 288 -12.26 -2.54 -1.72
N LEU A 289 -13.45 -3.10 -1.49
CA LEU A 289 -14.60 -2.37 -0.95
C LEU A 289 -14.81 -2.58 0.55
N HIS A 290 -13.77 -3.01 1.27
CA HIS A 290 -13.83 -3.24 2.72
C HIS A 290 -14.30 -2.01 3.49
N TYR A 291 -13.73 -0.83 3.21
CA TYR A 291 -14.18 0.43 3.82
C TYR A 291 -15.65 0.75 3.53
N MET A 292 -16.13 0.46 2.32
CA MET A 292 -17.53 0.73 1.96
C MET A 292 -18.50 -0.24 2.65
N HIS A 293 -18.05 -1.44 3.01
CA HIS A 293 -18.87 -2.47 3.66
C HIS A 293 -18.81 -2.38 5.20
N HIS A 294 -17.63 -2.07 5.75
CA HIS A 294 -17.33 -2.07 7.19
C HIS A 294 -16.72 -0.73 7.61
N PRO A 295 -17.41 0.41 7.42
CA PRO A 295 -16.81 1.74 7.51
C PRO A 295 -16.24 2.05 8.90
N GLU A 296 -16.96 1.67 9.96
CA GLU A 296 -16.55 1.92 11.35
C GLU A 296 -15.31 1.11 11.71
N GLU A 297 -15.36 -0.23 11.58
CA GLU A 297 -14.23 -1.11 11.87
C GLU A 297 -13.00 -0.78 11.01
N TYR A 298 -13.20 -0.54 9.71
CA TYR A 298 -12.11 -0.18 8.81
C TYR A 298 -11.41 1.10 9.25
N THR A 299 -12.20 2.13 9.58
CA THR A 299 -11.67 3.43 10.02
C THR A 299 -10.95 3.28 11.35
N GLU A 300 -11.51 2.55 12.31
CA GLU A 300 -10.87 2.29 13.60
C GLU A 300 -9.51 1.60 13.45
N LEU A 301 -9.45 0.54 12.65
CA LEU A 301 -8.22 -0.20 12.38
C LEU A 301 -7.16 0.69 11.72
N LEU A 302 -7.56 1.46 10.70
CA LEU A 302 -6.66 2.37 10.01
C LEU A 302 -6.13 3.45 10.95
N LEU A 303 -7.02 4.16 11.65
CA LEU A 303 -6.63 5.28 12.52
C LEU A 303 -5.78 4.81 13.69
N THR A 304 -6.06 3.63 14.25
CA THR A 304 -5.23 3.02 15.29
C THR A 304 -3.83 2.72 14.74
N HIS A 305 -3.74 2.08 13.58
CA HIS A 305 -2.46 1.80 12.94
C HIS A 305 -1.65 3.07 12.64
N LEU A 306 -2.30 4.13 12.14
CA LEU A 306 -1.64 5.42 11.90
C LEU A 306 -1.15 6.06 13.21
N ARG A 307 -1.98 6.06 14.26
CA ARG A 307 -1.64 6.63 15.56
C ARG A 307 -0.47 5.91 16.23
N GLU A 308 -0.36 4.59 16.08
CA GLU A 308 0.73 3.83 16.71
C GLU A 308 2.06 4.03 15.98
N ASN A 309 2.03 4.13 14.65
CA ASN A 309 3.25 3.94 13.85
C ASN A 309 3.75 5.23 13.16
N THR A 310 2.93 6.27 13.04
CA THR A 310 3.35 7.53 12.40
C THR A 310 3.70 8.61 13.43
N SER A 311 4.80 9.32 13.24
CA SER A 311 5.25 10.36 14.19
C SER A 311 4.34 11.59 14.12
N SER A 312 3.99 12.01 12.90
CA SER A 312 3.16 13.20 12.63
C SER A 312 1.76 13.12 13.26
N VAL A 313 1.10 11.96 13.20
CA VAL A 313 -0.22 11.77 13.83
C VAL A 313 -0.10 11.76 15.35
N ARG A 314 0.93 11.12 15.91
CA ARG A 314 1.18 11.13 17.36
C ARG A 314 1.40 12.53 17.90
N GLU A 315 2.28 13.30 17.25
CA GLU A 315 2.56 14.68 17.63
C GLU A 315 1.29 15.54 17.60
N ARG A 316 0.47 15.40 16.56
CA ARG A 316 -0.81 16.12 16.43
C ARG A 316 -1.79 15.74 17.54
N PHE A 317 -1.94 14.45 17.82
CA PHE A 317 -2.83 13.95 18.87
C PHE A 317 -2.41 14.47 20.25
N LEU A 318 -1.11 14.40 20.58
CA LEU A 318 -0.57 14.93 21.83
C LEU A 318 -0.77 16.44 21.96
N LYS A 319 -0.62 17.19 20.86
CA LYS A 319 -0.88 18.63 20.86
C LYS A 319 -2.35 18.93 21.18
N GLN A 320 -3.29 18.24 20.54
CA GLN A 320 -4.72 18.42 20.77
C GLN A 320 -5.14 18.02 22.19
N ALA A 321 -4.55 16.97 22.75
CA ALA A 321 -4.81 16.57 24.14
C ALA A 321 -4.39 17.66 25.13
N ARG A 322 -3.21 18.26 24.94
CA ARG A 322 -2.73 19.38 25.77
C ARG A 322 -3.60 20.64 25.64
N GLU A 323 -4.06 20.95 24.43
CA GLU A 323 -4.95 22.11 24.19
C GLU A 323 -6.28 21.95 24.93
N ARG A 324 -6.88 20.74 24.93
CA ARG A 324 -8.10 20.47 25.68
C ARG A 324 -7.90 20.57 27.18
N GLU A 325 -6.83 19.99 27.70
CA GLU A 325 -6.51 20.08 29.13
C GLU A 325 -6.34 21.54 29.57
N TYR A 326 -5.75 22.39 28.72
CA TYR A 326 -5.64 23.82 28.98
C TYR A 326 -6.99 24.53 28.94
N GLU A 327 -7.86 24.22 27.97
CA GLU A 327 -9.21 24.79 27.87
C GLU A 327 -10.10 24.39 29.05
N GLU A 328 -10.04 23.12 29.49
CA GLU A 328 -10.74 22.62 30.68
C GLU A 328 -10.28 23.34 31.94
N LYS A 329 -8.95 23.48 32.13
CA LYS A 329 -8.40 24.24 33.27
C LYS A 329 -8.83 25.71 33.26
N ARG A 330 -8.93 26.33 32.09
CA ARG A 330 -9.40 27.72 31.95
C ARG A 330 -10.91 27.87 32.19
N ALA A 331 -11.71 26.86 31.86
CA ALA A 331 -13.15 26.89 32.08
C ALA A 331 -13.56 26.71 33.55
N VAL A 332 -12.66 26.14 34.37
CA VAL A 332 -12.86 25.89 35.81
C VAL A 332 -12.30 27.02 36.69
N ALA A 333 -11.49 27.92 36.12
CA ALA A 333 -10.88 29.08 36.80
C ALA A 333 -11.73 30.35 36.66
#